data_AF-I2NF93-F1
#
_entry.id   AF-I2NF93-F1
#
_cell.length_a   1.000
_cell.length_b   1.000
_cell.length_c   1.000
_cell.angle_alpha   90.00
_cell.angle_beta   90.00
_cell.angle_gamma   90.00
#
_symmetry.space_group_name_H-M   'P 1'
#
loop_
_entity.id
_entity.type
_entity.pdbx_description
1 polymer ?
#
loop_
_entity_poly.entity_id
_entity_poly.type
_entity_poly.pdbx_seq_one_letter_code
_entity_poly.pdbx_strand_id
1 'polypeptide(L)' 'MRCRQATRMISESHERSLDIQEKVGLKVHLVTCPHCRRFQRNCETLSEMMKQFRDAENHLEN' A
#
# COMPACT_ATOMS: atom_id res chain seq x y z
N MET A 1 -6.98 -12.27 -10.23
CA MET A 1 -5.58 -12.22 -9.77
C MET A 1 -5.34 -13.20 -8.63
N ARG A 2 -4.13 -13.74 -8.49
CA ARG A 2 -3.69 -14.54 -7.32
C ARG A 2 -3.06 -13.64 -6.26
N CYS A 3 -2.93 -14.10 -5.02
CA CYS A 3 -2.37 -13.31 -3.90
C CYS A 3 -1.03 -12.66 -4.23
N ARG A 4 -0.09 -13.38 -4.88
CA ARG A 4 1.21 -12.82 -5.28
C ARG A 4 1.11 -11.59 -6.21
N GLN A 5 0.13 -11.59 -7.11
CA GLN A 5 -0.13 -10.45 -7.99
C GLN A 5 -0.79 -9.31 -7.23
N ALA A 6 -1.72 -9.63 -6.32
CA ALA A 6 -2.37 -8.63 -5.47
C ALA A 6 -1.35 -7.93 -4.55
N THR A 7 -0.50 -8.67 -3.86
CA THR A 7 0.55 -8.10 -2.99
C THR A 7 1.56 -7.28 -3.76
N ARG A 8 1.90 -7.68 -4.99
CA ARG A 8 2.73 -6.88 -5.90
C ARG A 8 2.06 -5.54 -6.25
N MET A 9 0.79 -5.55 -6.68
CA MET A 9 0.05 -4.32 -6.99
C MET A 9 -0.13 -3.41 -5.78
N ILE A 10 -0.36 -3.98 -4.60
CA ILE A 10 -0.40 -3.22 -3.33
C ILE A 10 0.91 -2.50 -3.11
N SER A 11 2.05 -3.20 -3.22
CA SER A 11 3.38 -2.59 -3.09
C SER A 11 3.61 -1.49 -4.13
N GLU A 12 3.33 -1.78 -5.40
CA GLU A 12 3.51 -0.83 -6.50
C GLU A 12 2.64 0.43 -6.34
N SER A 13 1.48 0.34 -5.67
CA SER A 13 0.62 1.51 -5.43
C SER A 13 1.25 2.59 -4.54
N HIS A 14 2.30 2.26 -3.78
CA HIS A 14 3.08 3.22 -2.99
C HIS A 14 4.18 3.93 -3.81
N GLU A 15 4.55 3.37 -4.97
CA GLU A 15 5.62 3.89 -5.84
C GLU A 15 5.06 4.56 -7.10
N ARG A 16 3.92 4.06 -7.60
CA ARG A 16 3.24 4.57 -8.78
C ARG A 16 1.73 4.55 -8.63
N SER A 17 1.04 5.35 -9.43
CA SER A 17 -0.39 5.20 -9.59
C SER A 17 -0.71 3.90 -10.35
N LEU A 18 -1.70 3.16 -9.83
CA LEU A 18 -2.32 2.04 -10.54
C LEU A 18 -3.33 2.58 -11.57
N ASP A 19 -3.43 1.92 -12.72
CA ASP A 19 -4.46 2.20 -13.70
C ASP A 19 -5.85 1.73 -13.22
N ILE A 20 -6.91 2.09 -13.95
CA ILE A 20 -8.29 1.79 -13.54
C ILE A 20 -8.55 0.27 -13.52
N GLN A 21 -8.02 -0.48 -14.49
CA GLN A 21 -8.19 -1.93 -14.56
C GLN A 21 -7.46 -2.61 -13.38
N GLU A 22 -6.25 -2.17 -13.07
CA GLU A 22 -5.47 -2.63 -11.91
C GLU A 22 -6.21 -2.37 -10.60
N LYS A 23 -6.74 -1.15 -10.41
CA LYS A 23 -7.51 -0.75 -9.23
C LYS A 23 -8.76 -1.61 -9.05
N VAL A 24 -9.54 -1.80 -10.11
CA VAL A 24 -10.77 -2.61 -10.07
C VAL A 24 -10.44 -4.07 -9.75
N GLY A 25 -9.45 -4.66 -10.44
CA GLY A 25 -9.02 -6.02 -10.19
C GLY A 25 -8.54 -6.23 -8.76
N LEU A 26 -7.75 -5.28 -8.23
CA LEU A 26 -7.24 -5.35 -6.87
C LEU A 26 -8.37 -5.24 -5.86
N LYS A 27 -9.32 -4.31 -6.06
CA LYS A 27 -10.48 -4.14 -5.18
C LYS A 27 -11.33 -5.41 -5.10
N VAL A 28 -11.58 -6.07 -6.24
CA VAL A 28 -12.31 -7.35 -6.27
C VAL A 28 -11.59 -8.43 -5.45
N HIS A 29 -10.26 -8.55 -5.58
CA HIS A 29 -9.49 -9.51 -4.79
C HIS A 29 -9.51 -9.18 -3.29
N LEU A 30 -9.42 -7.90 -2.94
CA LEU A 30 -9.46 -7.45 -1.56
C LEU A 30 -10.81 -7.69 -0.90
N VAL A 31 -11.93 -7.77 -1.63
CA VAL A 31 -13.22 -8.17 -1.05
C VAL A 31 -13.18 -9.62 -0.54
N THR A 32 -12.52 -10.51 -1.26
CA THR A 32 -12.55 -11.96 -0.98
C THR A 32 -11.38 -12.47 -0.15
N CYS A 33 -10.25 -11.75 -0.09
CA CYS A 33 -9.04 -12.21 0.59
C CYS A 33 -8.68 -11.35 1.81
N PRO A 34 -8.93 -11.83 3.05
CA PRO A 34 -8.58 -11.10 4.27
C PRO A 34 -7.08 -10.92 4.47
N HIS A 35 -6.25 -11.86 4.01
CA HIS A 35 -4.80 -11.78 4.13
C HIS A 35 -4.23 -10.62 3.29
N CYS A 36 -4.71 -10.45 2.06
CA CYS A 36 -4.30 -9.33 1.21
C CYS A 36 -4.80 -7.98 1.75
N ARG A 37 -5.99 -7.92 2.37
CA ARG A 37 -6.44 -6.72 3.09
C ARG A 37 -5.51 -6.34 4.25
N ARG A 38 -5.06 -7.34 5.02
CA ARG A 38 -4.12 -7.10 6.11
C ARG A 38 -2.76 -6.64 5.59
N PHE A 39 -2.28 -7.25 4.51
CA PHE A 39 -1.05 -6.83 3.86
C PHE A 39 -1.12 -5.36 3.39
N GLN A 40 -2.21 -4.96 2.73
CA GLN A 40 -2.46 -3.57 2.34
C GLN A 40 -2.35 -2.62 3.53
N ARG A 41 -3.08 -2.90 4.61
CA ARG A 41 -3.04 -2.07 5.83
C ARG A 41 -1.64 -1.98 6.43
N ASN A 42 -0.87 -3.07 6.41
CA ASN A 42 0.50 -3.05 6.89
C ASN A 42 1.38 -2.11 6.05
N CYS A 43 1.25 -2.14 4.72
CA CYS A 43 1.97 -1.23 3.83
C CYS A 43 1.58 0.24 4.06
N GLU A 44 0.29 0.52 4.28
CA GLU A 44 -0.22 1.85 4.65
C GLU A 44 0.37 2.33 5.99
N THR A 45 0.38 1.47 7.02
CA THR A 45 0.99 1.78 8.32
C THR A 45 2.49 2.06 8.19
N LEU A 46 3.23 1.24 7.44
CA LEU A 46 4.67 1.47 7.21
C LEU A 46 4.90 2.81 6.49
N SER A 47 4.10 3.11 5.45
CA SER A 47 4.21 4.37 4.73
C SER A 47 3.97 5.58 5.64
N GLU A 48 2.98 5.49 6.54
CA GLU A 48 2.68 6.54 7.51
C GLU A 48 3.81 6.73 8.52
N MET A 49 4.35 5.64 9.08
CA MET A 49 5.50 5.69 9.99
C MET A 49 6.71 6.37 9.35
N MET A 50 7.00 6.05 8.08
CA MET A 50 8.11 6.67 7.36
C MET A 50 7.89 8.16 7.09
N LYS A 51 6.64 8.59 6.86
CA LYS A 51 6.32 10.02 6.74
C LYS A 51 6.52 10.74 8.06
N GLN A 52 6.00 10.18 9.15
CA GLN A 52 6.17 10.73 10.50
C GLN A 52 7.65 10.83 10.89
N PHE A 53 8.45 9.82 10.52
CA PHE A 53 9.90 9.85 10.74
C PHE A 53 10.58 11.02 10.01
N ARG A 54 10.33 11.16 8.69
CA ARG A 54 10.86 12.28 7.90
C ARG A 54 10.40 13.63 8.45
N ASP A 55 9.13 13.73 8.84
CA ASP A 55 8.58 14.98 9.35
C ASP A 55 9.24 15.34 10.70
N ALA A 56 9.45 14.35 11.59
CA ALA A 56 10.18 14.56 12.84
C ALA A 56 11.65 14.97 12.63
N GLU A 57 12.34 14.38 11.65
CA GLU A 57 13.70 14.76 11.26
C GLU A 57 13.76 16.24 10.82
N ASN A 58 12.86 16.67 9.94
CA ASN A 58 12.77 18.06 9.49
C ASN A 58 12.50 19.06 10.65
N HIS A 59 11.89 18.62 11.75
CA HIS A 59 11.65 19.48 12.93
C HIS A 59 12.89 19.59 13.84
N LEU A 60 13.88 18.71 13.71
CA LEU A 60 15.15 18.78 14.44
C LEU A 60 16.19 19.64 13.71
N GLU A 61 16.06 19.81 12.39
CA GLU A 61 16.96 20.60 11.55
C GLU A 61 16.58 22.09 11.44
N ASN A 62 15.36 22.47 11.86
CA ASN A 62 14.90 23.87 11.95
C ASN A 62 15.06 24.43 13.36
#